data_AF-A0A958R4J6-F1
#
_entry.id   AF-A0A958R4J6-F1
#
_cell.length_a   1.000
_cell.length_b   1.000
_cell.length_c   1.000
_cell.angle_alpha   90.00
_cell.angle_beta   90.00
_cell.angle_gamma   90.00
#
_symmetry.space_group_name_H-M   'P 1'
#
loop_
_entity.id
_entity.type
_entity.pdbx_description
1 polymer ?
#
loop_
_entity_poly.entity_id
_entity_poly.type
_entity_poly.pdbx_seq_one_letter_code
_entity_poly.pdbx_strand_id
1 'polypeptide(L)'
;GTPDIPAKARGYYVTAAVDLFELLYKKPKQGSFPFFVRHSQYNLNSAMPEGIAADPSLNRTRTTIGFNYRPEENLVFKADYQLRKNKASEESDVFSLGVSLVF
;
A
#
# COMPACT_ATOMS: atom_id res chain seq x y z
N GLY A 1 15.28 29.79 12.27
CA GLY A 1 14.96 28.55 13.01
C GLY A 1 15.57 27.40 12.25
N THR A 2 16.29 26.52 12.93
CA THR A 2 16.74 25.25 12.34
C THR A 2 15.52 24.41 12.01
N PRO A 3 15.41 23.83 10.80
CA PRO A 3 14.31 22.95 10.48
C PRO A 3 14.38 21.69 11.35
N ASP A 4 13.25 21.28 11.94
CA ASP A 4 13.10 20.05 12.71
C ASP A 4 13.11 18.84 11.76
N ILE A 5 14.31 18.45 11.31
CA ILE A 5 14.50 17.33 10.39
C ILE A 5 14.69 16.05 11.21
N PRO A 6 13.86 15.02 11.01
CA PRO A 6 14.05 13.74 11.67
C PRO A 6 15.39 13.09 11.27
N ALA A 7 16.13 12.56 12.24
CA ALA A 7 17.44 11.96 12.00
C ALA A 7 17.34 10.56 11.35
N LYS A 8 16.21 9.85 11.54
CA LYS A 8 15.99 8.50 11.02
C LYS A 8 14.52 8.26 10.66
N ALA A 9 14.30 7.68 9.48
CA ALA A 9 13.05 7.06 9.09
C ALA A 9 13.21 5.53 9.09
N ARG A 10 12.17 4.80 9.53
CA ARG A 10 12.11 3.33 9.48
C ARG A 10 10.72 2.88 9.06
N GLY A 11 10.64 1.78 8.32
CA GLY A 11 9.36 1.19 7.97
C GLY A 11 9.51 -0.23 7.46
N TYR A 12 8.40 -0.95 7.42
CA TYR A 12 8.30 -2.28 6.85
C TYR A 12 6.97 -2.42 6.11
N TYR A 13 6.92 -3.40 5.23
CA TYR A 13 5.67 -3.86 4.65
C TYR A 13 5.69 -5.38 4.47
N VAL A 14 4.51 -5.96 4.54
CA VAL A 14 4.26 -7.35 4.18
C VAL A 14 3.15 -7.38 3.14
N THR A 15 3.30 -8.22 2.14
CA THR A 15 2.32 -8.38 1.06
C THR A 15 1.99 -9.85 0.90
N ALA A 16 0.70 -10.16 0.90
CA ALA A 16 0.16 -11.45 0.50
C ALA A 16 -0.58 -11.26 -0.82
N ALA A 17 -0.35 -12.13 -1.79
CA ALA A 17 -1.02 -12.09 -3.08
C ALA A 17 -1.32 -13.50 -3.56
N VAL A 18 -2.47 -13.66 -4.21
CA VAL A 18 -2.93 -14.91 -4.81
C VAL A 18 -3.59 -14.60 -6.15
N ASP A 19 -3.44 -15.46 -7.14
CA ASP A 19 -4.24 -15.36 -8.35
C ASP A 19 -5.60 -16.04 -8.12
N LEU A 20 -6.67 -15.25 -8.21
CA LEU A 20 -8.03 -15.75 -8.03
C LEU A 20 -8.43 -16.74 -9.14
N PHE A 21 -7.87 -16.62 -10.34
CA PHE A 21 -8.18 -17.56 -11.41
C PHE A 21 -7.56 -18.94 -11.16
N GLU A 22 -6.36 -19.00 -10.62
CA GLU A 22 -5.74 -20.27 -10.21
C GLU A 22 -6.51 -20.92 -9.05
N LEU A 23 -7.04 -20.11 -8.13
CA LEU A 23 -7.81 -20.59 -6.98
C LEU A 23 -9.21 -21.09 -7.38
N LEU A 24 -9.87 -20.42 -8.33
CA LEU A 24 -11.25 -20.70 -8.73
C LEU A 24 -11.35 -21.69 -9.90
N TYR A 25 -10.35 -21.75 -10.79
CA TYR A 25 -10.38 -22.57 -11.99
C TYR A 25 -9.19 -23.55 -12.01
N LYS A 26 -9.47 -24.86 -12.05
CA LYS A 26 -8.44 -25.92 -12.15
C LYS A 26 -7.56 -25.85 -13.39
N LYS A 27 -8.01 -25.15 -14.44
CA LYS A 27 -7.28 -24.88 -15.69
C LYS A 27 -7.68 -23.49 -16.20
N PRO A 28 -7.01 -22.42 -15.77
CA PRO A 28 -7.30 -21.07 -16.28
C PRO A 28 -7.00 -21.03 -17.78
N LYS A 29 -7.96 -20.55 -18.58
CA LYS A 29 -7.89 -20.61 -20.05
C LYS A 29 -7.13 -19.43 -20.68
N GLN A 30 -6.97 -18.32 -19.96
CA GLN A 30 -6.10 -17.17 -20.25
C GLN A 30 -6.42 -16.06 -19.25
N GLY A 31 -5.49 -15.11 -19.10
CA GLY A 31 -5.62 -13.97 -18.19
C GLY A 31 -5.21 -14.27 -16.75
N SER A 32 -5.01 -13.22 -15.97
CA SER A 32 -4.62 -13.29 -14.55
C SER A 32 -5.52 -12.40 -13.72
N PHE A 33 -5.93 -12.84 -12.54
CA PHE A 33 -6.65 -12.00 -11.59
C PHE A 33 -6.00 -11.99 -10.20
N PRO A 34 -4.77 -11.47 -10.06
CA PRO A 34 -4.11 -11.33 -8.78
C PRO A 34 -4.85 -10.39 -7.85
N PHE A 35 -5.28 -10.94 -6.73
CA PHE A 35 -5.71 -10.22 -5.55
C PHE A 35 -4.55 -10.09 -4.58
N PHE A 36 -4.40 -8.92 -3.95
CA PHE A 36 -3.34 -8.68 -2.98
C PHE A 36 -3.83 -7.89 -1.78
N VAL A 37 -3.22 -8.18 -0.65
CA VAL A 37 -3.34 -7.40 0.58
C VAL A 37 -1.94 -7.03 1.02
N ARG A 38 -1.70 -5.74 1.24
CA ARG A 38 -0.44 -5.21 1.73
C ARG A 38 -0.68 -4.45 3.02
N HIS A 39 0.04 -4.83 4.07
CA HIS A 39 0.11 -4.07 5.29
C HIS A 39 1.47 -3.37 5.38
N SER A 40 1.46 -2.06 5.59
CA SER A 40 2.65 -1.22 5.62
C SER A 40 2.62 -0.37 6.88
N GLN A 41 3.71 -0.38 7.63
CA GLN A 41 3.90 0.51 8.77
C GLN A 41 5.22 1.27 8.58
N TYR A 42 5.16 2.58 8.72
CA TYR A 42 6.35 3.42 8.63
C TYR A 42 6.29 4.56 9.63
N ASN A 43 7.45 4.85 10.21
CA ASN A 43 7.69 5.87 11.19
C ASN A 43 8.77 6.81 10.62
N LEU A 44 8.34 7.98 10.15
CA LEU A 44 9.22 8.98 9.52
C LEU A 44 10.01 9.80 10.55
N ASN A 45 9.70 9.66 11.83
CA ASN A 45 10.36 10.32 12.96
C ASN A 45 10.90 9.33 13.99
N SER A 46 11.42 8.18 13.53
CA SER A 46 11.90 7.11 14.41
C SER A 46 13.05 7.54 15.34
N ALA A 47 13.76 8.62 15.01
CA ALA A 47 14.67 9.30 15.93
C ALA A 47 14.61 10.82 15.69
N MET A 48 14.21 11.57 16.71
CA MET A 48 14.30 13.03 16.73
C MET A 48 15.56 13.48 17.48
N PRO A 49 16.13 14.65 17.15
CA PRO A 49 17.17 15.27 17.96
C PRO A 49 16.70 15.55 19.40
N GLU A 50 17.63 15.60 20.36
CA GLU A 50 17.30 15.90 21.77
C GLU A 50 16.55 17.23 21.90
N GLY A 51 15.46 17.23 22.66
CA GLY A 51 14.62 18.42 22.89
C GLY A 51 13.49 18.64 21.88
N ILE A 52 13.39 17.84 20.81
CA ILE A 52 12.30 17.93 19.82
C ILE A 52 11.32 16.78 20.01
N ALA A 53 10.04 17.10 20.23
CA ALA A 53 8.98 16.10 20.36
C ALA A 53 8.70 15.41 19.00
N ALA A 54 8.54 14.09 19.05
CA ALA A 54 8.18 13.30 17.88
C ALA A 54 6.71 13.56 17.49
N ASP A 55 6.46 14.02 16.25
CA ASP A 55 5.11 14.14 15.70
C ASP A 55 4.41 12.76 15.52
N PRO A 56 3.35 12.44 16.26
CA PRO A 56 2.63 11.17 16.10
C PRO A 56 1.96 11.01 14.72
N SER A 57 1.72 12.09 13.96
CA SER A 57 1.15 12.05 12.61
C SER A 57 2.09 11.40 11.57
N LEU A 58 3.38 11.33 11.89
CA LEU A 58 4.44 10.75 11.05
C LEU A 58 4.64 9.25 11.29
N ASN A 59 3.93 8.68 12.27
CA ASN A 59 3.81 7.25 12.46
C ASN A 59 2.53 6.76 11.79
N ARG A 60 2.66 6.13 10.63
CA ARG A 60 1.54 5.77 9.75
C ARG A 60 1.47 4.26 9.56
N THR A 61 0.26 3.77 9.64
CA THR A 61 -0.10 2.40 9.29
C THR A 61 -1.06 2.45 8.11
N ARG A 62 -0.77 1.68 7.07
CA ARG A 62 -1.58 1.60 5.87
C ARG A 62 -1.84 0.14 5.54
N THR A 63 -3.12 -0.19 5.35
CA THR A 63 -3.52 -1.48 4.79
C THR A 63 -4.12 -1.22 3.41
N THR A 64 -3.49 -1.76 2.38
CA THR A 64 -3.96 -1.71 0.99
C THR A 64 -4.55 -3.07 0.63
N ILE A 65 -5.77 -3.06 0.11
CA ILE A 65 -6.43 -4.24 -0.44
C ILE A 65 -6.72 -3.92 -1.89
N GLY A 66 -6.30 -4.76 -2.82
CA GLY A 66 -6.50 -4.47 -4.23
C GLY A 66 -6.45 -5.69 -5.10
N PHE A 67 -6.77 -5.48 -6.37
CA PHE A 67 -6.69 -6.49 -7.41
C PHE A 67 -6.16 -5.88 -8.69
N ASN A 68 -5.54 -6.72 -9.51
CA ASN A 68 -5.21 -6.38 -10.89
C ASN A 68 -5.88 -7.41 -11.79
N TYR A 69 -6.73 -6.98 -12.70
CA TYR A 69 -7.35 -7.84 -13.69
C TYR A 69 -6.65 -7.67 -15.03
N ARG A 70 -6.12 -8.78 -15.55
CA ARG A 70 -5.49 -8.85 -16.88
C ARG A 70 -6.28 -9.81 -17.76
N PRO A 71 -7.26 -9.31 -18.54
CA PRO A 71 -7.95 -10.15 -19.52
C PRO A 71 -7.00 -10.65 -20.62
N GLU A 72 -6.09 -9.77 -21.06
CA GLU A 72 -5.08 -10.05 -22.08
C GLU A 72 -3.72 -9.44 -21.68
N GLU A 73 -2.63 -9.82 -22.36
CA GLU A 73 -1.26 -9.42 -21.99
C GLU A 73 -1.03 -7.90 -22.05
N ASN A 74 -1.77 -7.20 -22.91
CA ASN A 74 -1.57 -5.78 -23.20
C ASN A 74 -2.41 -4.83 -22.34
N LEU A 75 -3.29 -5.34 -21.49
CA LEU A 75 -4.28 -4.55 -20.76
C LEU A 75 -4.39 -4.99 -19.30
N VAL A 76 -4.21 -4.04 -18.38
CA VAL A 76 -4.34 -4.27 -16.94
C VAL A 76 -5.31 -3.26 -16.34
N PHE A 77 -6.38 -3.74 -15.73
CA PHE A 77 -7.26 -2.95 -14.86
C PHE A 77 -6.82 -3.11 -13.42
N LYS A 78 -6.81 -2.02 -12.66
CA LYS A 78 -6.37 -2.01 -11.27
C LYS A 78 -7.42 -1.32 -10.43
N ALA A 79 -7.72 -1.91 -9.28
CA ALA A 79 -8.48 -1.24 -8.24
C ALA A 79 -7.85 -1.56 -6.90
N ASP A 80 -7.71 -0.54 -6.06
CA ASP A 80 -7.26 -0.73 -4.69
C ASP A 80 -7.96 0.23 -3.72
N TYR A 81 -8.08 -0.25 -2.48
CA TYR A 81 -8.61 0.48 -1.36
C TYR A 81 -7.55 0.54 -0.26
N GLN A 82 -7.29 1.73 0.25
CA GLN A 82 -6.26 1.99 1.23
C GLN A 82 -6.89 2.52 2.50
N LEU A 83 -6.87 1.68 3.53
CA LEU A 83 -7.17 2.04 4.91
C LEU A 83 -5.96 2.77 5.48
N ARG A 84 -6.13 4.04 5.88
CA ARG A 84 -5.02 4.88 6.35
C ARG A 84 -5.25 5.28 7.80
N LYS A 85 -4.26 5.01 8.65
CA LYS A 85 -4.26 5.41 10.05
C LYS A 85 -2.93 6.04 10.41
N ASN A 86 -2.95 7.08 11.24
CA ASN A 86 -1.76 7.59 11.90
C ASN A 86 -2.00 7.65 13.41
N LYS A 87 -0.95 7.87 14.21
CA LYS A 87 -1.09 7.89 15.68
C LYS A 87 -1.74 9.17 16.23
N ALA A 88 -1.98 10.18 15.40
CA ALA A 88 -2.61 11.44 15.80
C ALA A 88 -4.11 11.47 15.53
N SER A 89 -4.58 10.85 14.43
CA SER A 89 -5.98 10.76 14.03
C SER A 89 -6.20 9.66 12.97
N GLU A 90 -7.47 9.30 12.72
CA GLU A 90 -7.80 8.53 11.52
C GLU A 90 -7.61 9.41 10.27
N GLU A 91 -7.00 8.85 9.22
CA GLU A 91 -6.87 9.52 7.92
C GLU A 91 -8.01 9.07 7.02
N SER A 92 -8.40 9.89 6.04
CA SER A 92 -9.41 9.47 5.06
C SER A 92 -8.92 8.24 4.30
N ASP A 93 -9.81 7.27 4.08
CA ASP A 93 -9.50 6.14 3.22
C ASP A 93 -9.43 6.57 1.75
N VAL A 94 -8.71 5.82 0.93
CA VAL A 94 -8.56 6.11 -0.51
C VAL A 94 -9.02 4.92 -1.31
N PHE A 95 -9.89 5.19 -2.27
CA PHE A 95 -10.19 4.28 -3.35
C PHE A 95 -9.49 4.75 -4.62
N SER A 96 -8.81 3.85 -5.31
CA SER A 96 -8.06 4.14 -6.54
C SER A 96 -8.46 3.16 -7.64
N LEU A 97 -8.62 3.70 -8.85
CA LEU A 97 -8.86 2.94 -10.07
C LEU A 97 -7.80 3.32 -11.09
N GLY A 98 -7.32 2.33 -11.86
CA GLY A 98 -6.29 2.56 -12.85
C GLY A 98 -6.41 1.60 -14.03
N VAL A 99 -5.89 2.05 -15.17
CA VAL A 99 -5.72 1.24 -16.38
C VAL A 99 -4.28 1.35 -16.81
N SER A 100 -3.66 0.25 -17.24
CA SER A 100 -2.32 0.21 -17.80
C SER A 100 -2.36 -0.51 -19.14
N LEU A 101 -1.78 0.12 -20.16
CA LEU A 101 -1.59 -0.46 -21.50
C LEU A 101 -0.11 -0.79 -21.67
N VAL A 102 0.18 -1.99 -22.19
CA VAL A 102 1.53 -2.47 -22.50
C VAL A 102 1.58 -2.77 -24.00
N PHE A 103 2.64 -2.34 -24.68
CA PHE A 103 2.83 -2.41 -26.13
C PHE A 103 4.27 -2.80 -26.46
#